data_AF-A0A5E4CZ98-F1
#
_entry.id   AF-A0A5E4CZ98-F1
#
_cell.length_a   1.000
_cell.length_b   1.000
_cell.length_c   1.000
_cell.angle_alpha   90.00
_cell.angle_beta   90.00
_cell.angle_gamma   90.00
#
_symmetry.space_group_name_H-M   'P 1'
#
loop_
_entity.id
_entity.type
_entity.pdbx_description
1 polymer ?
#
loop_
_entity_poly.entity_id
_entity_poly.type
_entity_poly.pdbx_seq_one_letter_code
_entity_poly.pdbx_strand_id
1 'polypeptide(L)'
;MPRTLSTSDMVTPGRLSPPATEPTDVEQAGQPFLDGAPSSASLDTLIQHLVPTADYYPEKAYIFTFLLSSRLFIEPRELLARVCHLCIEQQQLDKPVLDKARVRKFGPKLLQLLAEWTETFPRDFQEESAIGHLKDVVGRIAPCDEAYRKRMHQLLQALHQKLEALGQGSEGFMGADKPISYRTKPPASIHRELLGICSDPYTLAQQLTHVELERLRHIGPEEFVQAFVNKDPLASTKVERKLLDKLSQQ
;
A
#
# COMPACT_ATOMS: atom_id res chain seq x y z
N MET A 1 28.54 -47.93 -17.87
CA MET A 1 27.47 -47.75 -18.88
C MET A 1 27.03 -46.28 -18.82
N PRO A 2 26.99 -45.57 -19.96
CA PRO A 2 28.15 -44.83 -20.46
C PRO A 2 28.09 -43.30 -20.32
N ARG A 3 29.27 -42.70 -20.47
CA ARG A 3 29.57 -41.27 -20.63
C ARG A 3 29.71 -40.90 -22.12
N THR A 4 29.53 -39.60 -22.37
CA THR A 4 30.08 -38.73 -23.45
C THR A 4 29.63 -38.93 -24.89
N LEU A 5 29.25 -37.83 -25.54
CA LEU A 5 29.93 -37.34 -26.75
C LEU A 5 29.81 -35.81 -26.83
N SER A 6 30.97 -35.19 -27.05
CA SER A 6 31.21 -33.80 -27.43
C SER A 6 31.45 -33.82 -28.94
N THR A 7 30.94 -32.87 -29.71
CA THR A 7 31.62 -32.41 -30.93
C THR A 7 31.21 -30.97 -31.26
N SER A 8 32.24 -30.16 -31.45
CA SER A 8 32.27 -28.79 -31.96
C SER A 8 31.96 -28.80 -33.47
N ASP A 9 31.39 -27.72 -34.01
CA ASP A 9 31.92 -27.17 -35.26
C ASP A 9 31.58 -25.68 -35.37
N MET A 10 32.64 -24.91 -35.60
CA MET A 10 32.63 -23.48 -35.90
C MET A 10 32.49 -23.24 -37.41
N VAL A 11 32.20 -21.98 -37.80
CA VAL A 11 32.74 -21.20 -38.96
C VAL A 11 31.61 -20.38 -39.64
N THR A 12 31.41 -19.10 -39.31
CA THR A 12 31.96 -17.80 -39.84
C THR A 12 31.00 -17.09 -40.82
N PRO A 13 31.19 -15.77 -41.18
CA PRO A 13 30.11 -14.79 -41.15
C PRO A 13 29.78 -14.20 -42.54
N GLY A 14 28.58 -13.64 -42.70
CA GLY A 14 28.20 -12.87 -43.89
C GLY A 14 27.93 -11.41 -43.54
N ARG A 15 28.81 -10.51 -43.94
CA ARG A 15 28.64 -9.05 -43.96
C ARG A 15 28.12 -8.65 -45.33
N LEU A 16 27.14 -7.73 -45.43
CA LEU A 16 26.99 -6.73 -46.51
C LEU A 16 25.85 -5.74 -46.18
N SER A 17 26.08 -4.49 -46.58
CA SER A 17 25.49 -3.22 -46.14
C SER A 17 24.07 -2.90 -46.71
N PRO A 18 23.41 -1.78 -46.30
CA PRO A 18 21.99 -1.47 -46.58
C PRO A 18 21.80 -0.71 -47.91
N PRO A 19 20.54 -0.46 -48.34
CA PRO A 19 20.17 0.94 -48.55
C PRO A 19 18.67 1.32 -48.40
N ALA A 20 18.49 2.64 -48.27
CA ALA A 20 17.41 3.51 -48.77
C ALA A 20 16.08 3.63 -47.99
N THR A 21 16.02 4.75 -47.27
CA THR A 21 14.84 5.59 -46.96
C THR A 21 14.05 5.97 -48.21
N GLU A 22 12.71 5.97 -48.10
CA GLU A 22 11.81 7.06 -48.51
C GLU A 22 10.54 6.99 -47.61
N PRO A 23 9.89 8.13 -47.33
CA PRO A 23 8.97 8.31 -46.20
C PRO A 23 7.51 8.08 -46.62
N THR A 24 6.67 7.64 -45.70
CA THR A 24 5.23 7.88 -45.83
C THR A 24 4.63 8.08 -44.45
N ASP A 25 4.19 9.32 -44.23
CA ASP A 25 3.36 9.75 -43.11
C ASP A 25 2.20 8.77 -42.92
N VAL A 26 2.16 8.12 -41.76
CA VAL A 26 0.91 7.74 -41.13
C VAL A 26 1.05 8.02 -39.64
N GLU A 27 0.47 9.14 -39.26
CA GLU A 27 0.10 9.48 -37.89
C GLU A 27 -0.78 8.37 -37.32
N GLN A 28 -0.16 7.41 -36.63
CA GLN A 28 -0.85 6.57 -35.67
C GLN A 28 -0.24 6.84 -34.30
N ALA A 29 -1.02 7.54 -33.48
CA ALA A 29 -0.85 7.63 -32.05
C ALA A 29 -0.83 6.22 -31.46
N GLY A 30 0.37 5.63 -31.40
CA GLY A 30 0.63 4.36 -30.75
C GLY A 30 0.42 4.51 -29.26
N GLN A 31 -0.63 3.88 -28.75
CA GLN A 31 -0.68 3.44 -27.36
C GLN A 31 0.61 2.65 -27.07
N PRO A 32 1.36 2.95 -26.01
CA PRO A 32 2.36 2.01 -25.53
C PRO A 32 1.60 0.84 -24.90
N PHE A 33 1.39 -0.20 -25.71
CA PHE A 33 1.14 -1.55 -25.23
C PHE A 33 2.35 -1.92 -24.39
N LEU A 34 2.19 -1.96 -23.06
CA LEU A 34 3.26 -2.36 -22.15
C LEU A 34 3.44 -3.88 -22.23
N ASP A 35 4.02 -4.35 -23.33
CA ASP A 35 4.64 -5.66 -23.43
C ASP A 35 6.09 -5.51 -22.95
N GLY A 36 6.34 -5.93 -21.72
CA GLY A 36 7.57 -5.69 -20.97
C GLY A 36 7.30 -4.90 -19.70
N ALA A 37 7.65 -5.46 -18.54
CA ALA A 37 7.42 -4.86 -17.24
C ALA A 37 7.89 -3.38 -17.22
N PRO A 38 7.02 -2.40 -16.91
CA PRO A 38 7.43 -1.00 -16.85
C PRO A 38 8.34 -0.80 -15.64
N SER A 39 9.66 -0.78 -15.86
CA SER A 39 10.62 -0.59 -14.78
C SER A 39 10.77 0.91 -14.51
N SER A 40 9.96 1.39 -13.57
CA SER A 40 9.94 2.75 -13.01
C SER A 40 9.01 3.76 -13.69
N ALA A 41 8.24 4.45 -12.86
CA ALA A 41 7.42 5.61 -13.17
C ALA A 41 7.51 6.59 -12.00
N SER A 42 7.16 7.87 -12.22
CA SER A 42 7.09 8.82 -11.12
C SER A 42 5.98 8.44 -10.15
N LEU A 43 6.09 8.89 -8.90
CA LEU A 43 5.03 8.69 -7.92
C LEU A 43 3.70 9.24 -8.42
N ASP A 44 3.69 10.40 -9.06
CA ASP A 44 2.46 11.00 -9.60
C ASP A 44 1.82 10.13 -10.69
N THR A 45 2.60 9.52 -11.57
CA THR A 45 2.10 8.57 -12.57
C THR A 45 1.51 7.32 -11.92
N LEU A 46 2.15 6.81 -10.87
CA LEU A 46 1.64 5.64 -10.13
C LEU A 46 0.34 5.96 -9.37
N ILE A 47 0.24 7.14 -8.76
CA ILE A 47 -1.00 7.62 -8.13
C ILE A 47 -2.08 7.79 -9.20
N GLN A 48 -1.75 8.38 -10.36
CA GLN A 48 -2.70 8.52 -11.47
C GLN A 48 -3.25 7.16 -11.92
N HIS A 49 -2.40 6.13 -11.99
CA HIS A 49 -2.81 4.77 -12.34
C HIS A 49 -3.67 4.09 -11.28
N LEU A 50 -3.59 4.51 -10.01
CA LEU A 50 -4.47 4.05 -8.94
C LEU A 50 -5.91 4.61 -9.07
N VAL A 51 -6.07 5.81 -9.62
CA VAL A 51 -7.37 6.48 -9.67
C VAL A 51 -8.23 5.90 -10.81
N PRO A 52 -9.42 5.35 -10.54
CA PRO A 52 -10.30 4.86 -11.59
C PRO A 52 -10.87 5.99 -12.43
N THR A 53 -11.28 5.67 -13.65
CA THR A 53 -12.00 6.61 -14.53
C THR A 53 -13.30 5.98 -15.00
N ALA A 54 -14.10 6.70 -15.79
CA ALA A 54 -15.33 6.14 -16.37
C ALA A 54 -15.09 4.82 -17.14
N ASP A 55 -13.93 4.66 -17.77
CA ASP A 55 -13.63 3.54 -18.67
C ASP A 55 -12.46 2.66 -18.20
N TYR A 56 -11.75 3.05 -17.14
CA TYR A 56 -10.64 2.29 -16.55
C TYR A 56 -10.90 1.92 -15.07
N TYR A 57 -10.37 0.79 -14.63
CA TYR A 57 -10.25 0.41 -13.21
C TYR A 57 -8.92 -0.31 -13.01
N PRO A 58 -8.13 0.03 -11.97
CA PRO A 58 -6.85 -0.63 -11.72
C PRO A 58 -7.01 -2.10 -11.35
N GLU A 59 -6.01 -2.91 -11.70
CA GLU A 59 -5.99 -4.31 -11.28
C GLU A 59 -5.87 -4.44 -9.76
N LYS A 60 -6.55 -5.43 -9.18
CA LYS A 60 -6.55 -5.65 -7.73
C LYS A 60 -5.15 -5.87 -7.15
N ALA A 61 -4.30 -6.58 -7.89
CA ALA A 61 -2.90 -6.78 -7.49
C ALA A 61 -2.15 -5.45 -7.43
N TYR A 62 -2.34 -4.57 -8.42
CA TYR A 62 -1.76 -3.24 -8.43
C TYR A 62 -2.25 -2.40 -7.24
N ILE A 63 -3.56 -2.38 -6.96
CA ILE A 63 -4.13 -1.64 -5.83
C ILE A 63 -3.47 -2.07 -4.52
N PHE A 64 -3.47 -3.38 -4.24
CA PHE A 64 -2.85 -3.93 -3.03
C PHE A 64 -1.36 -3.58 -2.95
N THR A 65 -0.59 -3.90 -3.98
CA THR A 65 0.87 -3.71 -3.99
C THR A 65 1.25 -2.24 -3.89
N PHE A 66 0.56 -1.36 -4.62
CA PHE A 66 0.82 0.07 -4.62
C PHE A 66 0.47 0.68 -3.27
N LEU A 67 -0.73 0.44 -2.72
CA LEU A 67 -1.12 0.96 -1.40
C LEU A 67 -0.15 0.49 -0.31
N LEU A 68 0.23 -0.79 -0.32
CA LEU A 68 1.19 -1.33 0.64
C LEU A 68 2.56 -0.63 0.53
N SER A 69 3.10 -0.55 -0.69
CA SER A 69 4.47 -0.09 -0.93
C SER A 69 4.61 1.43 -0.97
N SER A 70 3.54 2.18 -1.25
CA SER A 70 3.55 3.64 -1.30
C SER A 70 3.95 4.26 0.03
N ARG A 71 3.73 3.54 1.14
CA ARG A 71 4.14 3.93 2.51
C ARG A 71 5.64 4.21 2.65
N LEU A 72 6.46 3.71 1.73
CA LEU A 72 7.89 4.00 1.66
C LEU A 72 8.20 5.40 1.09
N PHE A 73 7.23 6.01 0.40
CA PHE A 73 7.41 7.23 -0.40
C PHE A 73 6.45 8.36 -0.04
N ILE A 74 5.26 8.04 0.49
CA ILE A 74 4.20 8.98 0.80
C ILE A 74 3.35 8.49 1.99
N GLU A 75 3.00 9.40 2.89
CA GLU A 75 2.09 9.08 4.00
C GLU A 75 0.69 8.73 3.46
N PRO A 76 -0.01 7.73 4.02
CA PRO A 76 -1.32 7.31 3.53
C PRO A 76 -2.35 8.45 3.46
N ARG A 77 -2.35 9.36 4.43
CA ARG A 77 -3.22 10.54 4.44
C ARG A 77 -2.99 11.47 3.24
N GLU A 78 -1.73 11.68 2.89
CA GLU A 78 -1.32 12.54 1.78
C GLU A 78 -1.65 11.84 0.45
N LEU A 79 -1.43 10.52 0.37
CA LEU A 79 -1.86 9.73 -0.78
C LEU A 79 -3.38 9.83 -0.99
N LEU A 80 -4.16 9.70 0.08
CA LEU A 80 -5.62 9.81 0.01
C LEU A 80 -6.05 11.20 -0.48
N ALA A 81 -5.42 12.26 0.03
CA ALA A 81 -5.67 13.63 -0.43
C ALA A 81 -5.39 13.78 -1.94
N ARG A 82 -4.26 13.25 -2.44
CA ARG A 82 -3.92 13.28 -3.87
C ARG A 82 -4.87 12.46 -4.73
N VAL A 83 -5.28 11.27 -4.28
CA VAL A 83 -6.30 10.45 -4.95
C VAL A 83 -7.62 11.21 -5.05
N CYS A 84 -8.06 11.85 -3.97
CA CYS A 84 -9.29 12.65 -3.96
C CYS A 84 -9.20 13.84 -4.91
N HIS A 85 -8.07 14.55 -4.91
CA HIS A 85 -7.83 15.66 -5.82
C HIS A 85 -7.86 15.23 -7.29
N LEU A 86 -7.17 14.15 -7.63
CA LEU A 86 -7.18 13.58 -8.99
C LEU A 86 -8.57 13.11 -9.43
N CYS A 87 -9.40 12.59 -8.51
CA CYS A 87 -10.80 12.28 -8.81
C CYS A 87 -11.55 13.53 -9.27
N ILE A 88 -11.35 14.66 -8.60
CA ILE A 88 -12.01 15.94 -8.91
C ILE A 88 -11.52 16.45 -10.26
N GLU A 89 -10.21 16.49 -10.49
CA GLU A 89 -9.61 17.00 -11.73
C GLU A 89 -9.98 16.14 -12.94
N GLN A 90 -9.74 14.82 -12.88
CA GLN A 90 -9.94 13.92 -14.02
C GLN A 90 -11.41 13.79 -14.40
N GLN A 91 -12.31 13.80 -13.42
CA GLN A 91 -13.75 13.66 -13.67
C GLN A 91 -14.44 15.02 -13.86
N GLN A 92 -13.71 16.12 -13.64
CA GLN A 92 -14.17 17.50 -13.74
C GLN A 92 -15.33 17.80 -12.77
N LEU A 93 -15.20 17.35 -11.53
CA LEU A 93 -16.25 17.41 -10.52
C LEU A 93 -16.54 18.83 -10.00
N ASP A 94 -15.65 19.79 -10.25
CA ASP A 94 -15.82 21.20 -9.89
C ASP A 94 -16.56 22.02 -10.95
N LYS A 95 -16.91 21.42 -12.10
CA LYS A 95 -17.66 22.14 -13.13
C LYS A 95 -19.08 22.47 -12.65
N PRO A 96 -19.62 23.66 -12.96
CA PRO A 96 -20.98 24.05 -12.57
C PRO A 96 -22.05 23.15 -13.19
N VAL A 97 -21.75 22.54 -14.34
CA VAL A 97 -22.60 21.55 -15.00
C VAL A 97 -21.81 20.26 -15.16
N LEU A 98 -22.25 19.21 -14.45
CA LEU A 98 -21.64 17.89 -14.47
C LEU A 98 -22.22 17.00 -15.57
N ASP A 99 -21.34 16.25 -16.21
CA ASP A 99 -21.72 15.11 -17.07
C ASP A 99 -22.19 13.95 -16.18
N LYS A 100 -23.50 13.90 -15.93
CA LYS A 100 -24.11 12.89 -15.06
C LYS A 100 -23.88 11.46 -15.55
N ALA A 101 -23.76 11.24 -16.87
CA ALA A 101 -23.54 9.91 -17.40
C ALA A 101 -22.13 9.42 -17.07
N ARG A 102 -21.13 10.28 -17.24
CA ARG A 102 -19.74 9.99 -16.87
C ARG A 102 -19.59 9.79 -15.36
N VAL A 103 -20.16 10.68 -14.55
CA VAL A 103 -20.11 10.60 -13.08
C VAL A 103 -20.74 9.32 -12.56
N ARG A 104 -21.86 8.85 -13.15
CA ARG A 104 -22.52 7.59 -12.78
C ARG A 104 -21.71 6.33 -13.14
N LYS A 105 -20.86 6.38 -14.17
CA LYS A 105 -19.90 5.30 -14.46
C LYS A 105 -18.72 5.31 -13.51
N PHE A 106 -18.25 6.49 -13.14
CA PHE A 106 -17.10 6.67 -12.25
C PHE A 106 -17.42 6.35 -10.77
N GLY A 107 -18.57 6.81 -10.25
CA GLY A 107 -18.92 6.69 -8.83
C GLY A 107 -18.81 5.25 -8.27
N PRO A 108 -19.39 4.22 -8.91
CA PRO A 108 -19.26 2.84 -8.47
C PRO A 108 -17.80 2.35 -8.40
N LYS A 109 -16.94 2.80 -9.31
CA LYS A 109 -15.52 2.44 -9.34
C LYS A 109 -14.73 3.09 -8.21
N LEU A 110 -14.97 4.38 -7.94
CA LEU A 110 -14.39 5.04 -6.78
C LEU A 110 -14.82 4.34 -5.48
N LEU A 111 -16.10 4.00 -5.37
CA LEU A 111 -16.61 3.27 -4.21
C LEU A 111 -15.94 1.91 -4.05
N GLN A 112 -15.70 1.19 -5.15
CA GLN A 112 -14.97 -0.07 -5.13
C GLN A 112 -13.52 0.11 -4.65
N LEU A 113 -12.78 1.09 -5.19
CA LEU A 113 -11.42 1.39 -4.73
C LEU A 113 -11.39 1.69 -3.22
N LEU A 114 -12.30 2.52 -2.74
CA LEU A 114 -12.40 2.87 -1.33
C LEU A 114 -12.78 1.67 -0.46
N ALA A 115 -13.63 0.76 -0.95
CA ALA A 115 -13.97 -0.45 -0.24
C ALA A 115 -12.74 -1.36 -0.11
N GLU A 116 -11.98 -1.55 -1.19
CA GLU A 116 -10.76 -2.37 -1.18
C GLU A 116 -9.69 -1.76 -0.25
N TRP A 117 -9.55 -0.43 -0.25
CA TRP A 117 -8.61 0.27 0.62
C TRP A 117 -9.04 0.20 2.10
N THR A 118 -10.29 0.53 2.43
CA THR A 118 -10.80 0.49 3.82
C THR A 118 -10.91 -0.93 4.38
N GLU A 119 -11.01 -1.94 3.51
CA GLU A 119 -10.94 -3.34 3.91
C GLU A 119 -9.51 -3.75 4.26
N THR A 120 -8.56 -3.43 3.39
CA THR A 120 -7.17 -3.88 3.52
C THR A 120 -6.37 -3.07 4.54
N PHE A 121 -6.56 -1.75 4.56
CA PHE A 121 -5.79 -0.80 5.37
C PHE A 121 -6.70 0.19 6.10
N PRO A 122 -7.57 -0.27 7.01
CA PRO A 122 -8.50 0.61 7.71
C PRO A 122 -7.80 1.72 8.50
N ARG A 123 -6.58 1.46 9.00
CA ARG A 123 -5.80 2.42 9.80
C ARG A 123 -5.43 3.69 9.03
N ASP A 124 -5.41 3.66 7.69
CA ASP A 124 -5.11 4.83 6.86
C ASP A 124 -6.18 5.94 6.97
N PHE A 125 -7.34 5.62 7.53
CA PHE A 125 -8.49 6.53 7.67
C PHE A 125 -8.75 6.96 9.12
N GLN A 126 -7.79 6.77 10.03
CA GLN A 126 -7.92 7.18 11.43
C GLN A 126 -8.00 8.70 11.61
N GLU A 127 -7.32 9.46 10.75
CA GLU A 127 -7.32 10.92 10.82
C GLU A 127 -8.61 11.52 10.26
N GLU A 128 -9.18 12.49 10.96
CA GLU A 128 -10.41 13.17 10.52
C GLU A 128 -10.21 13.92 9.19
N SER A 129 -9.00 14.44 8.94
CA SER A 129 -8.62 15.09 7.67
C SER A 129 -8.77 14.13 6.48
N ALA A 130 -8.37 12.87 6.63
CA ALA A 130 -8.50 11.83 5.62
C ALA A 130 -9.97 11.59 5.26
N ILE A 131 -10.84 11.51 6.27
CA ILE A 131 -12.29 11.41 6.09
C ILE A 131 -12.88 12.68 5.45
N GLY A 132 -12.32 13.86 5.76
CA GLY A 132 -12.69 15.14 5.16
C GLY A 132 -12.54 15.15 3.63
N HIS A 133 -11.40 14.70 3.11
CA HIS A 133 -11.15 14.60 1.67
C HIS A 133 -12.16 13.68 0.96
N LEU A 134 -12.50 12.54 1.57
CA LEU A 134 -13.52 11.63 1.03
C LEU A 134 -14.89 12.29 0.98
N LYS A 135 -15.33 12.91 2.08
CA LYS A 135 -16.63 13.58 2.16
C LYS A 135 -16.77 14.66 1.10
N ASP A 136 -15.69 15.36 0.78
CA ASP A 136 -15.66 16.39 -0.25
C ASP A 136 -15.91 15.82 -1.67
N VAL A 137 -15.23 14.74 -2.05
CA VAL A 137 -15.48 14.07 -3.35
C VAL A 137 -16.90 13.48 -3.40
N VAL A 138 -17.35 12.88 -2.29
CA VAL A 138 -18.69 12.30 -2.17
C VAL A 138 -19.78 13.35 -2.34
N GLY A 139 -19.61 14.54 -1.74
CA GLY A 139 -20.54 15.66 -1.86
C GLY A 139 -20.73 16.12 -3.31
N ARG A 140 -19.69 16.05 -4.13
CA ARG A 140 -19.77 16.40 -5.56
C ARG A 140 -20.47 15.34 -6.41
N ILE A 141 -20.34 14.06 -6.06
CA ILE A 141 -20.91 12.94 -6.83
C ILE A 141 -22.37 12.66 -6.42
N ALA A 142 -22.70 12.80 -5.14
CA ALA A 142 -24.01 12.45 -4.57
C ALA A 142 -25.22 13.03 -5.34
N PRO A 143 -25.22 14.30 -5.82
CA PRO A 143 -26.34 14.86 -6.59
C PRO A 143 -26.61 14.15 -7.93
N CYS A 144 -25.65 13.36 -8.43
CA CYS A 144 -25.78 12.62 -9.68
C CYS A 144 -26.35 11.21 -9.48
N ASP A 145 -26.19 10.61 -8.29
CA ASP A 145 -26.53 9.22 -7.99
C ASP A 145 -26.82 9.01 -6.49
N GLU A 146 -28.10 8.84 -6.14
CA GLU A 146 -28.55 8.55 -4.77
C GLU A 146 -28.12 7.16 -4.27
N ALA A 147 -28.02 6.16 -5.17
CA ALA A 147 -27.58 4.83 -4.79
C ALA A 147 -26.09 4.84 -4.41
N TYR A 148 -25.28 5.62 -5.12
CA TYR A 148 -23.89 5.90 -4.72
C TYR A 148 -23.83 6.54 -3.34
N ARG A 149 -24.62 7.60 -3.09
CA ARG A 149 -24.66 8.28 -1.79
C ARG A 149 -24.95 7.32 -0.65
N LYS A 150 -25.97 6.45 -0.80
CA LYS A 150 -26.34 5.46 0.22
C LYS A 150 -25.21 4.46 0.49
N ARG A 151 -24.62 3.88 -0.57
CA ARG A 151 -23.52 2.91 -0.42
C ARG A 151 -22.28 3.53 0.21
N MET A 152 -21.97 4.77 -0.13
CA MET A 152 -20.85 5.49 0.47
C MET A 152 -21.07 5.72 1.97
N HIS A 153 -22.28 6.10 2.37
CA HIS A 153 -22.61 6.26 3.78
C HIS A 153 -22.44 4.93 4.55
N GLN A 154 -22.89 3.82 3.96
CA GLN A 154 -22.70 2.48 4.52
C GLN A 154 -21.21 2.11 4.67
N LEU A 155 -20.39 2.42 3.66
CA LEU A 155 -18.95 2.19 3.69
C LEU A 155 -18.28 3.00 4.81
N LEU A 156 -18.58 4.28 4.92
CA LEU A 156 -18.05 5.13 5.99
C LEU A 156 -18.51 4.63 7.37
N GLN A 157 -19.75 4.20 7.51
CA GLN A 157 -20.25 3.62 8.77
C GLN A 157 -19.51 2.33 9.15
N ALA A 158 -19.32 1.42 8.20
CA ALA A 158 -18.59 0.17 8.41
C ALA A 158 -17.12 0.44 8.77
N LEU A 159 -16.49 1.43 8.13
CA LEU A 159 -15.14 1.88 8.45
C LEU A 159 -15.03 2.39 9.89
N HIS A 160 -15.95 3.24 10.35
CA HIS A 160 -15.94 3.72 11.74
C HIS A 160 -16.05 2.57 12.74
N GLN A 161 -16.98 1.62 12.52
CA GLN A 161 -17.12 0.44 13.39
C GLN A 161 -15.85 -0.41 13.42
N LYS A 162 -15.19 -0.57 12.26
CA LYS A 162 -13.94 -1.31 12.17
C LYS A 162 -12.80 -0.60 12.91
N LEU A 163 -12.69 0.71 12.77
CA LEU A 163 -11.71 1.52 13.49
C LEU A 163 -11.90 1.47 15.01
N GLU A 164 -13.15 1.54 15.48
CA GLU A 164 -13.48 1.37 16.91
C GLU A 164 -13.07 0.00 17.44
N ALA A 165 -13.35 -1.07 16.69
CA ALA A 165 -12.95 -2.43 17.07
C ALA A 165 -11.42 -2.59 17.13
N LEU A 166 -10.69 -1.96 16.20
CA LEU A 166 -9.22 -1.95 16.20
C LEU A 166 -8.63 -1.16 17.38
N GLY A 167 -9.28 -0.07 17.81
CA GLY A 167 -8.87 0.71 18.98
C GLY A 167 -9.03 -0.06 20.30
N GLN A 168 -10.14 -0.78 20.47
CA GLN A 168 -10.41 -1.58 21.68
C GLN A 168 -9.45 -2.75 21.87
N GLY A 169 -8.87 -3.30 20.79
CA GLY A 169 -7.86 -4.36 20.85
C GLY A 169 -6.48 -3.90 21.33
N SER A 170 -6.17 -2.60 21.22
CA SER A 170 -4.84 -2.04 21.54
C SER A 170 -4.70 -1.67 23.04
N GLU A 171 -5.76 -1.16 23.66
CA GLU A 171 -5.76 -0.62 25.02
C GLU A 171 -5.57 -1.69 26.12
N GLY A 172 -5.80 -2.97 25.82
CA GLY A 172 -5.60 -4.07 26.77
C GLY A 172 -4.19 -4.65 26.81
N PHE A 173 -3.32 -4.33 25.85
CA PHE A 173 -2.04 -5.04 25.63
C PHE A 173 -0.79 -4.14 25.56
N MET A 174 -0.93 -2.81 25.40
CA MET A 174 0.20 -1.87 25.34
C MET A 174 0.91 -1.59 26.68
N GLY A 175 0.46 -2.20 27.79
CA GLY A 175 1.17 -2.12 29.08
C GLY A 175 2.55 -2.80 29.10
N ALA A 176 2.99 -3.42 27.99
CA ALA A 176 4.21 -4.21 27.91
C ALA A 176 5.22 -3.72 26.84
N ASP A 177 5.20 -2.44 26.46
CA ASP A 177 6.18 -1.82 25.54
C ASP A 177 7.56 -1.57 26.19
N LYS A 178 8.08 -2.58 26.90
CA LYS A 178 9.51 -2.70 27.11
C LYS A 178 9.98 -3.89 26.29
N PRO A 179 10.95 -3.71 25.37
CA PRO A 179 11.54 -4.85 24.70
C PRO A 179 12.05 -5.79 25.80
N ILE A 180 11.49 -7.00 25.86
CA ILE A 180 11.97 -8.05 26.75
C ILE A 180 13.41 -8.30 26.33
N SER A 181 14.35 -7.76 27.11
CA SER A 181 15.76 -8.07 26.98
C SER A 181 15.87 -9.58 27.13
N TYR A 182 16.25 -10.26 26.04
CA TYR A 182 16.50 -11.69 26.04
C TYR A 182 17.71 -11.97 26.93
N ARG A 183 17.50 -12.05 28.24
CA ARG A 183 18.55 -12.55 29.13
C ARG A 183 18.74 -14.01 28.77
N THR A 184 19.94 -14.37 28.34
CA THR A 184 20.28 -15.65 27.69
C THR A 184 20.20 -16.89 28.60
N LYS A 185 19.60 -16.79 29.80
CA LYS A 185 19.30 -17.93 30.69
C LYS A 185 18.03 -17.63 31.50
N PRO A 186 16.92 -18.35 31.28
CA PRO A 186 15.79 -18.29 32.20
C PRO A 186 16.25 -18.81 33.58
N PRO A 187 15.97 -18.11 34.69
CA PRO A 187 16.23 -18.66 36.02
C PRO A 187 15.44 -19.98 36.21
N ALA A 188 16.07 -20.98 36.83
CA ALA A 188 15.50 -22.31 37.03
C ALA A 188 14.16 -22.31 37.81
N SER A 189 13.82 -21.20 38.48
CA SER A 189 12.53 -20.99 39.15
C SER A 189 11.33 -20.95 38.19
N ILE A 190 11.51 -20.48 36.95
CA ILE A 190 10.43 -20.38 35.95
C ILE A 190 9.92 -21.78 35.56
N HIS A 191 10.81 -22.77 35.47
CA HIS A 191 10.43 -24.15 35.15
C HIS A 191 9.62 -24.82 36.26
N ARG A 192 9.84 -24.45 37.55
CA ARG A 192 9.03 -24.95 38.67
C ARG A 192 7.64 -24.31 38.70
N GLU A 193 7.53 -23.04 38.30
CA GLU A 193 6.25 -22.32 38.20
C GLU A 193 5.38 -22.83 37.05
N LEU A 194 5.98 -23.21 35.91
CA LEU A 194 5.24 -23.64 34.73
C LEU A 194 4.38 -24.89 34.99
N LEU A 195 4.95 -25.90 35.67
CA LEU A 195 4.23 -27.11 36.07
C LEU A 195 3.16 -26.82 37.15
N GLY A 196 3.30 -25.72 37.89
CA GLY A 196 2.29 -25.22 38.83
C GLY A 196 1.15 -24.44 38.15
N ILE A 197 1.39 -23.84 36.98
CA ILE A 197 0.41 -23.12 36.18
C ILE A 197 -0.40 -24.08 35.30
N CYS A 198 0.27 -25.06 34.68
CA CYS A 198 -0.37 -26.08 33.87
C CYS A 198 0.40 -27.39 33.95
N SER A 199 -0.27 -28.45 34.41
CA SER A 199 0.30 -29.80 34.52
C SER A 199 0.27 -30.57 33.19
N ASP A 200 -0.57 -30.14 32.23
CA ASP A 200 -0.65 -30.73 30.90
C ASP A 200 0.06 -29.84 29.86
N PRO A 201 1.23 -30.26 29.35
CA PRO A 201 1.97 -29.49 28.35
C PRO A 201 1.18 -29.28 27.05
N TYR A 202 0.23 -30.16 26.72
CA TYR A 202 -0.61 -29.99 25.53
C TYR A 202 -1.58 -28.80 25.71
N THR A 203 -2.30 -28.76 26.83
CA THR A 203 -3.18 -27.63 27.18
C THR A 203 -2.42 -26.31 27.20
N LEU A 204 -1.21 -26.28 27.79
CA LEU A 204 -0.38 -25.07 27.82
C LEU A 204 -0.01 -24.61 26.40
N ALA A 205 0.44 -25.51 25.53
CA ALA A 205 0.77 -25.18 24.15
C ALA A 205 -0.45 -24.63 23.41
N GLN A 206 -1.62 -25.25 23.57
CA GLN A 206 -2.86 -24.78 22.96
C GLN A 206 -3.22 -23.36 23.42
N GLN A 207 -3.13 -23.06 24.71
CA GLN A 207 -3.42 -21.71 25.23
C GLN A 207 -2.43 -20.67 24.71
N LEU A 208 -1.14 -20.98 24.64
CA LEU A 208 -0.14 -20.10 24.05
C LEU A 208 -0.43 -19.84 22.57
N THR A 209 -0.79 -20.87 21.81
CA THR A 209 -1.20 -20.72 20.40
C THR A 209 -2.43 -19.82 20.27
N HIS A 210 -3.43 -19.95 21.15
CA HIS A 210 -4.59 -19.06 21.14
C HIS A 210 -4.18 -17.59 21.37
N VAL A 211 -3.30 -17.34 22.34
CA VAL A 211 -2.77 -15.98 22.60
C VAL A 211 -1.95 -15.47 21.43
N GLU A 212 -1.11 -16.30 20.81
CA GLU A 212 -0.29 -15.94 19.66
C GLU A 212 -1.16 -15.60 18.44
N LEU A 213 -2.16 -16.42 18.11
CA LEU A 213 -3.10 -16.16 17.01
C LEU A 213 -3.93 -14.89 17.26
N GLU A 214 -4.36 -14.68 18.50
CA GLU A 214 -5.06 -13.48 18.92
C GLU A 214 -4.20 -12.22 18.77
N ARG A 215 -2.88 -12.30 18.94
CA ARG A 215 -1.97 -11.18 18.69
C ARG A 215 -1.70 -11.00 17.19
N LEU A 216 -1.43 -12.09 16.48
CA LEU A 216 -1.11 -12.07 15.05
C LEU A 216 -2.24 -11.47 14.21
N ARG A 217 -3.51 -11.69 14.57
CA ARG A 217 -4.66 -11.14 13.82
C ARG A 217 -4.72 -9.61 13.80
N HIS A 218 -4.05 -8.93 14.71
CA HIS A 218 -4.04 -7.47 14.81
C HIS A 218 -2.88 -6.82 14.05
N ILE A 219 -1.96 -7.62 13.52
CA ILE A 219 -0.83 -7.16 12.72
C ILE A 219 -1.28 -7.08 11.26
N GLY A 220 -1.40 -5.87 10.74
CA GLY A 220 -1.65 -5.63 9.33
C GLY A 220 -0.40 -5.87 8.46
N PRO A 221 -0.60 -6.02 7.13
CA PRO A 221 0.49 -6.09 6.17
C PRO A 221 1.38 -4.82 6.18
N GLU A 222 0.81 -3.65 6.49
CA GLU A 222 1.49 -2.37 6.52
C GLU A 222 2.58 -2.27 7.60
N GLU A 223 2.39 -2.94 8.74
CA GLU A 223 3.34 -2.99 9.85
C GLU A 223 4.65 -3.65 9.42
N PHE A 224 4.58 -4.65 8.53
CA PHE A 224 5.79 -5.28 7.99
C PHE A 224 6.59 -4.31 7.12
N VAL A 225 5.95 -3.42 6.37
CA VAL A 225 6.64 -2.40 5.57
C VAL A 225 7.23 -1.32 6.47
N GLN A 226 6.47 -0.86 7.45
CA GLN A 226 6.92 0.16 8.41
C GLN A 226 8.11 -0.29 9.25
N ALA A 227 8.22 -1.60 9.55
CA ALA A 227 9.39 -2.16 10.21
C ALA A 227 10.70 -1.89 9.45
N PHE A 228 10.65 -1.76 8.12
CA PHE A 228 11.81 -1.41 7.29
C PHE A 228 12.01 0.10 7.10
N VAL A 229 10.99 0.92 7.36
CA VAL A 229 11.06 2.40 7.31
C VAL A 229 11.82 2.97 8.50
N ASN A 230 11.83 2.26 9.64
CA ASN A 230 12.64 2.59 10.82
C ASN A 230 14.15 2.35 10.59
N LYS A 231 14.75 3.08 9.65
CA LYS A 231 16.19 3.31 9.58
C LYS A 231 16.53 4.53 10.44
N ASP A 232 16.94 4.23 11.67
CA ASP A 232 17.84 4.99 12.54
C ASP A 232 17.62 6.53 12.59
N PRO A 233 16.84 7.05 13.57
CA PRO A 233 16.74 8.50 13.86
C PRO A 233 18.10 9.19 14.08
N LEU A 234 19.15 8.40 14.35
CA LEU A 234 20.51 8.86 14.62
C LEU A 234 21.35 9.04 13.35
N ALA A 235 20.89 8.60 12.17
CA ALA A 235 21.62 8.77 10.92
C ALA A 235 21.48 10.20 10.35
N SER A 236 20.28 10.79 10.37
CA SER A 236 20.06 12.18 9.91
C SER A 236 20.77 13.21 10.79
N THR A 237 20.78 13.01 12.10
CA THR A 237 21.41 13.95 13.05
C THR A 237 22.94 13.93 13.02
N LYS A 238 23.56 12.90 12.43
CA LYS A 238 25.03 12.79 12.30
C LYS A 238 25.58 13.54 11.09
N VAL A 239 24.76 13.76 10.05
CA VAL A 239 25.14 14.51 8.85
C VAL A 239 25.07 16.01 9.11
N GLU A 240 24.03 16.49 9.81
CA GLU A 240 23.91 17.91 10.18
C GLU A 240 25.03 18.38 11.13
N ARG A 241 25.37 17.59 12.15
CA ARG A 241 26.46 17.96 13.08
C ARG A 241 27.82 18.05 12.38
N LYS A 242 28.11 17.18 11.41
CA LYS A 242 29.36 17.24 10.64
C LYS A 242 29.45 18.45 9.70
N LEU A 243 28.32 18.98 9.25
CA LEU A 243 28.29 20.20 8.43
C LEU A 243 28.45 21.46 9.30
N LEU A 244 27.84 21.47 10.49
CA LEU A 244 27.98 22.57 11.45
C LEU A 244 29.39 22.65 12.04
N ASP A 245 30.04 21.52 12.33
CA ASP A 245 31.43 21.49 12.81
C ASP A 245 32.45 21.95 11.75
N LYS A 246 32.14 21.75 10.46
CA LYS A 246 32.98 22.24 9.35
C LYS A 246 32.81 23.73 9.08
N LEU A 247 31.63 24.30 9.34
CA LEU A 247 31.35 25.73 9.19
C LEU A 247 31.87 26.56 10.38
N SER A 248 32.08 25.94 11.54
CA SER A 248 32.62 26.60 12.74
C SER A 248 34.17 26.65 12.78
N GLN A 249 34.83 26.01 11.81
CA GLN A 249 36.31 25.97 11.70
C GLN A 249 36.87 26.81 10.55
N GLN A 250 36.05 27.68 9.94
CA GLN A 250 36.47 28.59 8.88
C GLN A 250 36.27 30.06 9.27
#